data_AF-A0A821UXD6-F1
#
_entry.id   AF-A0A821UXD6-F1
#
_cell.length_a   1.000
_cell.length_b   1.000
_cell.length_c   1.000
_cell.angle_alpha   90.00
_cell.angle_beta   90.00
_cell.angle_gamma   90.00
#
_symmetry.space_group_name_H-M   'P 1'
#
loop_
_entity.id
_entity.type
_entity.pdbx_description
1 polymer ?
#
loop_
_entity_poly.entity_id
_entity_poly.type
_entity_poly.pdbx_seq_one_letter_code
_entity_poly.pdbx_strand_id
1 'polypeptide(L)'
;MNRFYLFFGLKLGYLLFSATEKLSRIIQSSSCCLQDILSSAESLMLYFERIRDDINFKSFYTKLRHASFTLIPKRYQSSSDSVEFSSYEEFYRQQYMKSLGIAVNMLQNRFTQKNFKLLCNAEKFILYAVNNSLDDSNDYFQSIMDFCYGDIDVEKLKVEALMIVDFYQSVIKTNQMNIKQITKISTICEIFNSCEVGKEMFKEYHKLIKLYLTIPVTTATAERTISTLNR
;
A
#
# COMPACT_ATOMS: atom_id res chain seq x y z
N MET A 1 -18.14 -4.73 -33.30
CA MET A 1 -16.93 -4.82 -32.47
C MET A 1 -16.86 -3.74 -31.37
N ASN A 2 -16.85 -2.44 -31.70
CA ASN A 2 -16.47 -1.37 -30.73
C ASN A 2 -17.36 -1.20 -29.48
N ARG A 3 -18.68 -1.40 -29.55
CA ARG A 3 -19.58 -1.05 -28.42
C ARG A 3 -19.52 -2.05 -27.26
N PHE A 4 -19.55 -3.35 -27.52
CA PHE A 4 -19.47 -4.37 -26.45
C PHE A 4 -18.07 -4.44 -25.84
N TYR A 5 -17.02 -4.34 -26.67
CA TYR A 5 -15.65 -4.22 -26.19
C TYR A 5 -15.46 -3.02 -25.24
N LEU A 6 -15.98 -1.84 -25.62
CA LEU A 6 -15.92 -0.65 -24.79
C LEU A 6 -16.75 -0.81 -23.51
N PHE A 7 -17.94 -1.38 -23.59
CA PHE A 7 -18.77 -1.64 -22.41
C PHE A 7 -18.12 -2.63 -21.43
N PHE A 8 -17.52 -3.70 -21.95
CA PHE A 8 -16.74 -4.66 -21.18
C PHE A 8 -15.55 -3.98 -20.49
N GLY A 9 -14.77 -3.20 -21.25
CA GLY A 9 -13.63 -2.44 -20.73
C GLY A 9 -14.03 -1.46 -19.63
N LEU A 10 -15.12 -0.71 -19.80
CA LEU A 10 -15.63 0.21 -18.79
C LEU A 10 -16.06 -0.50 -17.51
N LYS A 11 -16.74 -1.65 -17.63
CA LYS A 11 -17.18 -2.41 -16.47
C LYS A 11 -16.03 -3.11 -15.74
N LEU A 12 -15.04 -3.59 -16.49
CA LEU A 12 -13.80 -4.12 -15.93
C LEU A 12 -13.00 -3.01 -15.22
N GLY A 13 -12.88 -1.84 -15.86
CA GLY A 13 -12.26 -0.66 -15.26
C GLY A 13 -12.99 -0.23 -13.98
N TYR A 14 -14.32 -0.17 -14.00
CA TYR A 14 -15.11 0.13 -12.80
C TYR A 14 -14.83 -0.86 -11.66
N LEU A 15 -14.77 -2.16 -11.95
CA LEU A 15 -14.44 -3.19 -10.97
C LEU A 15 -13.03 -2.99 -10.37
N LEU A 16 -12.03 -2.68 -11.20
CA LEU A 16 -10.67 -2.43 -10.74
C LEU A 16 -10.54 -1.14 -9.94
N PHE A 17 -11.12 -0.03 -10.43
CA PHE A 17 -11.01 1.28 -9.79
C PHE A 17 -11.83 1.38 -8.50
N SER A 18 -13.02 0.78 -8.45
CA SER A 18 -13.82 0.74 -7.21
C SER A 18 -13.11 -0.05 -6.11
N ALA A 19 -12.43 -1.15 -6.46
CA ALA A 19 -11.66 -1.94 -5.49
C ALA A 19 -10.40 -1.19 -4.99
N THR A 20 -9.75 -0.41 -5.86
CA THR A 20 -8.53 0.36 -5.51
C THR A 20 -8.82 1.65 -4.75
N GLU A 21 -10.06 2.16 -4.76
CA GLU A 21 -10.43 3.43 -4.13
C GLU A 21 -10.09 3.48 -2.64
N LYS A 22 -10.38 2.40 -1.89
CA LYS A 22 -10.07 2.32 -0.46
C LYS A 22 -8.58 2.52 -0.20
N LEU A 23 -7.73 1.81 -0.94
CA LEU A 23 -6.28 1.92 -0.83
C LEU A 23 -5.80 3.33 -1.20
N SER A 24 -6.38 3.91 -2.25
CA SER A 24 -6.07 5.29 -2.67
C SER A 24 -6.36 6.31 -1.57
N ARG A 25 -7.52 6.20 -0.90
CA ARG A 25 -7.88 7.10 0.21
C ARG A 25 -6.93 6.97 1.40
N ILE A 26 -6.49 5.75 1.72
CA ILE A 26 -5.53 5.50 2.81
C ILE A 26 -4.19 6.17 2.48
N ILE A 27 -3.65 5.94 1.29
CA ILE A 27 -2.35 6.52 0.85
C ILE A 27 -2.37 8.05 0.85
N GLN A 28 -3.52 8.66 0.54
CA GLN A 28 -3.67 10.12 0.49
C GLN A 28 -3.97 10.75 1.87
N SER A 29 -4.15 9.94 2.91
CA SER A 29 -4.44 10.45 4.25
C SER A 29 -3.19 11.06 4.89
N SER A 30 -3.35 12.18 5.60
CA SER A 30 -2.25 12.91 6.26
C SER A 30 -1.67 12.20 7.47
N SER A 31 -2.40 11.25 8.07
CA SER A 31 -1.98 10.48 9.24
C SER A 31 -1.77 9.00 8.91
N CYS A 32 -1.33 8.70 7.69
CA CYS A 32 -1.22 7.34 7.22
C CYS A 32 -0.08 6.57 7.91
N CYS A 33 -0.32 5.31 8.24
CA CYS A 33 0.68 4.36 8.72
C CYS A 33 1.07 3.43 7.55
N LEU A 34 2.36 3.20 7.32
CA LEU A 34 2.82 2.32 6.24
C LEU A 34 2.33 0.89 6.42
N GLN A 35 2.19 0.42 7.66
CA GLN A 35 1.60 -0.90 7.96
C GLN A 35 0.13 -1.00 7.53
N ASP A 36 -0.65 0.06 7.72
CA ASP A 36 -2.05 0.11 7.28
C ASP A 36 -2.16 0.08 5.75
N ILE A 37 -1.22 0.74 5.07
CA ILE A 37 -1.11 0.69 3.60
C ILE A 37 -0.77 -0.73 3.14
N LEU A 38 0.24 -1.35 3.74
CA LEU A 38 0.71 -2.69 3.35
C LEU A 38 -0.40 -3.73 3.55
N SER A 39 -1.04 -3.76 4.71
CA SER A 39 -2.15 -4.67 4.99
C SER A 39 -3.36 -4.43 4.06
N SER A 40 -3.65 -3.18 3.74
CA SER A 40 -4.72 -2.83 2.78
C SER A 40 -4.37 -3.25 1.36
N ALA A 41 -3.10 -3.15 0.96
CA ALA A 41 -2.63 -3.60 -0.35
C ALA A 41 -2.66 -5.13 -0.46
N GLU A 42 -2.22 -5.86 0.56
CA GLU A 42 -2.32 -7.33 0.62
C GLU A 42 -3.78 -7.79 0.53
N SER A 43 -4.67 -7.15 1.28
CA SER A 43 -6.12 -7.44 1.22
C SER A 43 -6.69 -7.23 -0.18
N LEU A 44 -6.23 -6.19 -0.89
CA LEU A 44 -6.64 -5.90 -2.26
C LEU A 44 -6.08 -6.92 -3.27
N MET A 45 -4.83 -7.34 -3.09
CA MET A 45 -4.23 -8.40 -3.90
C MET A 45 -4.99 -9.71 -3.74
N LEU A 46 -5.27 -10.13 -2.51
CA LEU A 46 -6.09 -11.32 -2.22
C LEU A 46 -7.50 -11.21 -2.82
N TYR A 47 -8.10 -10.02 -2.78
CA TYR A 47 -9.38 -9.77 -3.43
C TYR A 47 -9.29 -10.01 -4.94
N PHE A 48 -8.28 -9.45 -5.61
CA PHE A 48 -8.08 -9.62 -7.06
C PHE A 48 -7.77 -11.07 -7.44
N GLU A 49 -6.97 -11.78 -6.66
CA GLU A 49 -6.71 -13.21 -6.86
C GLU A 49 -7.98 -14.04 -6.73
N ARG A 50 -8.81 -13.77 -5.71
CA ARG A 50 -10.08 -14.48 -5.51
C ARG A 50 -11.09 -14.26 -6.63
N ILE A 51 -11.11 -13.07 -7.24
CA ILE A 51 -12.03 -12.81 -8.36
C ILE A 51 -11.44 -13.23 -9.71
N ARG A 52 -10.16 -13.58 -9.78
CA ARG A 52 -9.44 -14.08 -10.96
C ARG A 52 -9.70 -15.58 -11.17
N ASP A 53 -10.98 -15.95 -11.18
CA ASP A 53 -11.45 -17.33 -11.34
C ASP A 53 -12.48 -17.43 -12.46
N ASP A 54 -12.54 -18.59 -13.13
CA ASP A 54 -13.45 -18.80 -14.26
C ASP A 54 -14.93 -18.70 -13.85
N ILE A 55 -15.26 -19.04 -12.60
CA ILE A 55 -16.63 -18.91 -12.05
C ILE A 55 -17.02 -17.43 -11.96
N ASN A 56 -16.13 -16.61 -11.44
CA ASN A 56 -16.36 -15.17 -11.28
C ASN A 56 -16.39 -14.48 -12.65
N PHE A 57 -15.53 -14.89 -13.58
CA PHE A 57 -15.59 -14.44 -14.96
C PHE A 57 -16.95 -14.77 -15.60
N LYS A 58 -17.44 -16.01 -15.49
CA LYS A 58 -18.75 -16.39 -16.06
C LYS A 58 -19.88 -15.56 -15.48
N SER A 59 -19.89 -15.32 -14.17
CA SER A 59 -20.86 -14.44 -13.50
C SER A 59 -20.78 -12.99 -14.01
N PHE A 60 -19.57 -12.46 -14.17
CA PHE A 60 -19.33 -11.13 -14.73
C PHE A 60 -19.80 -11.03 -16.18
N TYR A 61 -19.39 -11.98 -17.03
CA TYR A 61 -19.69 -12.00 -18.46
C TYR A 61 -21.18 -12.19 -18.75
N THR A 62 -21.86 -13.06 -18.00
CA THR A 62 -23.32 -13.24 -18.12
C THR A 62 -24.06 -11.96 -17.73
N LYS A 63 -23.72 -11.31 -16.62
CA LYS A 63 -24.30 -10.01 -16.24
C LYS A 63 -24.11 -8.95 -17.32
N LEU A 64 -22.93 -8.90 -17.95
CA LEU A 64 -22.67 -8.01 -19.07
C LEU A 64 -23.50 -8.35 -20.30
N ARG A 65 -23.65 -9.64 -20.61
CA ARG A 65 -24.49 -10.11 -21.72
C ARG A 65 -25.97 -9.75 -21.49
N HIS A 66 -26.46 -9.91 -20.27
CA HIS A 66 -27.81 -9.50 -19.87
C HIS A 66 -28.02 -7.98 -19.95
N ALA A 67 -27.01 -7.18 -19.57
CA ALA A 67 -27.06 -5.73 -19.67
C ALA A 67 -26.86 -5.19 -21.11
N SER A 68 -26.36 -6.01 -22.04
CA SER A 68 -25.99 -5.61 -23.41
C SER A 68 -26.90 -6.17 -24.50
N PHE A 69 -28.07 -6.74 -24.17
CA PHE A 69 -29.01 -7.33 -25.13
C PHE A 69 -29.53 -6.40 -26.25
N THR A 70 -29.19 -5.12 -26.23
CA THR A 70 -29.42 -4.19 -27.35
C THR A 70 -28.30 -4.14 -28.39
N LEU A 71 -27.14 -4.77 -28.18
CA LEU A 71 -25.90 -4.40 -28.91
C LEU A 71 -24.94 -5.56 -29.27
N ILE A 72 -25.41 -6.80 -29.36
CA ILE A 72 -24.57 -7.92 -29.82
C ILE A 72 -24.38 -7.81 -31.34
N PRO A 73 -23.15 -7.59 -31.87
CA PRO A 73 -22.93 -7.58 -33.31
C PRO A 73 -23.10 -9.00 -33.87
N LYS A 74 -24.15 -9.23 -34.64
CA LYS A 74 -24.33 -10.45 -35.44
C LYS A 74 -23.46 -10.35 -36.69
N ARG A 75 -22.24 -10.93 -36.69
CA ARG A 75 -21.53 -11.57 -37.83
C ARG A 75 -20.02 -11.66 -37.58
N TYR A 76 -19.41 -12.79 -37.91
CA TYR A 76 -18.10 -12.80 -38.56
C TYR A 76 -18.24 -13.44 -39.95
N GLN A 77 -17.84 -12.66 -40.96
CA GLN A 77 -17.21 -13.16 -42.18
C GLN A 77 -15.70 -13.15 -41.95
N SER A 78 -15.08 -14.27 -42.27
CA SER A 78 -13.68 -14.62 -42.17
C SER A 78 -12.76 -13.63 -42.91
N SER A 79 -11.68 -13.19 -42.26
CA SER A 79 -10.40 -12.88 -42.94
C SER A 79 -9.28 -12.76 -41.89
N SER A 80 -8.44 -13.81 -41.86
CA SER A 80 -6.98 -13.77 -41.76
C SER A 80 -6.33 -12.66 -40.92
N ASP A 81 -6.05 -13.00 -39.66
CA ASP A 81 -4.71 -13.01 -39.03
C ASP A 81 -4.87 -12.88 -37.51
N SER A 82 -4.04 -13.62 -36.76
CA SER A 82 -3.94 -13.69 -35.29
C SER A 82 -4.83 -14.73 -34.59
N VAL A 83 -4.17 -15.58 -33.79
CA VAL A 83 -4.66 -16.55 -32.78
C VAL A 83 -6.15 -16.87 -32.88
N GLU A 84 -6.48 -18.02 -33.46
CA GLU A 84 -7.85 -18.52 -33.51
C GLU A 84 -8.38 -18.74 -32.08
N PHE A 85 -9.06 -17.73 -31.53
CA PHE A 85 -9.87 -17.90 -30.33
C PHE A 85 -11.11 -18.73 -30.70
N SER A 86 -11.35 -19.82 -29.99
CA SER A 86 -12.46 -20.75 -30.24
C SER A 86 -13.83 -20.08 -30.01
N SER A 87 -13.89 -19.02 -29.19
CA SER A 87 -15.10 -18.21 -28.94
C SER A 87 -14.75 -16.78 -28.47
N TYR A 88 -15.60 -15.78 -28.79
CA TYR A 88 -15.49 -14.42 -28.25
C TYR A 88 -15.41 -14.38 -26.71
N GLU A 89 -16.05 -15.34 -26.05
CA GLU A 89 -16.01 -15.48 -24.60
C GLU A 89 -14.59 -15.80 -24.10
N GLU A 90 -13.82 -16.61 -24.84
CA GLU A 90 -12.43 -16.92 -24.47
C GLU A 90 -11.52 -15.70 -24.60
N PHE A 91 -11.74 -14.86 -25.61
CA PHE A 91 -11.02 -13.59 -25.75
C PHE A 91 -11.28 -12.68 -24.53
N TYR A 92 -12.55 -12.46 -24.15
CA TYR A 92 -12.88 -11.64 -22.99
C TYR A 92 -12.42 -12.26 -21.67
N ARG A 93 -12.42 -13.60 -21.57
CA ARG A 93 -11.85 -14.32 -20.43
C ARG A 93 -10.37 -14.02 -20.26
N GLN A 94 -9.60 -14.13 -21.34
CA GLN A 94 -8.18 -13.80 -21.29
C GLN A 94 -7.93 -12.34 -20.88
N GLN A 95 -8.70 -11.40 -21.41
CA GLN A 95 -8.56 -9.99 -21.04
C GLN A 95 -8.91 -9.73 -19.57
N TYR A 96 -9.96 -10.37 -19.05
CA TYR A 96 -10.33 -10.31 -17.65
C TYR A 96 -9.19 -10.82 -16.74
N MET A 97 -8.69 -12.02 -17.03
CA MET A 97 -7.62 -12.65 -16.24
C MET A 97 -6.32 -11.85 -16.32
N LYS A 98 -5.95 -11.38 -17.52
CA LYS A 98 -4.75 -10.58 -17.75
C LYS A 98 -4.83 -9.25 -16.98
N SER A 99 -5.95 -8.56 -17.03
CA SER A 99 -6.12 -7.26 -16.34
C SER A 99 -5.97 -7.39 -14.83
N LEU A 100 -6.58 -8.42 -14.23
CA LEU A 100 -6.44 -8.71 -12.80
C LEU A 100 -5.01 -9.13 -12.43
N GLY A 101 -4.37 -9.96 -13.27
CA GLY A 101 -2.98 -10.37 -13.08
C GLY A 101 -2.01 -9.17 -13.13
N ILE A 102 -2.22 -8.25 -14.07
CA ILE A 102 -1.45 -7.00 -14.13
C ILE A 102 -1.68 -6.19 -12.85
N ALA A 103 -2.93 -6.00 -12.42
CA ALA A 103 -3.23 -5.23 -11.21
C ALA A 103 -2.52 -5.80 -9.95
N VAL A 104 -2.54 -7.12 -9.77
CA VAL A 104 -1.84 -7.79 -8.66
C VAL A 104 -0.33 -7.59 -8.77
N ASN A 105 0.27 -7.83 -9.94
CA ASN A 105 1.71 -7.64 -10.15
C ASN A 105 2.15 -6.20 -9.89
N MET A 106 1.33 -5.22 -10.27
CA MET A 106 1.66 -3.81 -10.05
C MET A 106 1.60 -3.43 -8.57
N LEU A 107 0.63 -3.97 -7.80
CA LEU A 107 0.59 -3.81 -6.35
C LEU A 107 1.80 -4.46 -5.68
N GLN A 108 2.13 -5.69 -6.08
CA GLN A 108 3.28 -6.42 -5.55
C GLN A 108 4.59 -5.68 -5.83
N ASN A 109 4.83 -5.27 -7.08
CA ASN A 109 6.02 -4.53 -7.48
C ASN A 109 6.17 -3.19 -6.76
N ARG A 110 5.07 -2.61 -6.28
CA ARG A 110 5.08 -1.35 -5.53
C ARG A 110 5.40 -1.58 -4.04
N PHE A 111 4.74 -2.53 -3.39
CA PHE A 111 4.82 -2.71 -1.94
C PHE A 111 5.88 -3.71 -1.48
N THR A 112 6.43 -4.54 -2.38
CA THR A 112 7.54 -5.47 -2.09
C THR A 112 8.93 -4.86 -2.37
N GLN A 113 9.01 -3.56 -2.67
CA GLN A 113 10.29 -2.89 -2.90
C GLN A 113 11.15 -2.91 -1.63
N LYS A 114 12.47 -3.14 -1.79
CA LYS A 114 13.42 -3.19 -0.67
C LYS A 114 13.32 -1.93 0.21
N ASN A 115 13.29 -0.76 -0.41
CA ASN A 115 13.24 0.52 0.30
C ASN A 115 11.93 0.71 1.07
N PHE A 116 10.80 0.23 0.54
CA PHE A 116 9.51 0.28 1.24
C PHE A 116 9.54 -0.61 2.49
N LYS A 117 10.16 -1.79 2.41
CA LYS A 117 10.33 -2.69 3.55
C LYS A 117 11.22 -2.06 4.64
N LEU A 118 12.32 -1.39 4.26
CA LEU A 118 13.18 -0.67 5.21
C LEU A 118 12.39 0.43 5.94
N LEU A 119 11.57 1.20 5.23
CA LEU A 119 10.70 2.22 5.80
C LEU A 119 9.65 1.65 6.76
N CYS A 120 9.00 0.54 6.40
CA CYS A 120 8.07 -0.15 7.30
C CYS A 120 8.77 -0.63 8.58
N ASN A 121 10.01 -1.11 8.48
CA ASN A 121 10.78 -1.54 9.64
C ASN A 121 11.18 -0.36 10.54
N ALA A 122 11.55 0.79 9.95
CA ALA A 122 11.83 2.01 10.69
C ALA A 122 10.57 2.52 11.43
N GLU A 123 9.40 2.51 10.76
CA GLU A 123 8.12 2.85 11.40
C GLU A 123 7.78 1.92 12.57
N LYS A 124 7.95 0.61 12.38
CA LYS A 124 7.76 -0.39 13.45
C LYS A 124 8.67 -0.11 14.64
N PHE A 125 9.95 0.13 14.39
CA PHE A 125 10.90 0.45 15.44
C PHE A 125 10.48 1.69 16.23
N ILE A 126 10.11 2.78 15.54
CA ILE A 126 9.64 4.01 16.19
C ILE A 126 8.45 3.69 17.11
N LEU A 127 7.41 3.03 16.59
CA LEU A 127 6.21 2.73 17.38
C LEU A 127 6.47 1.73 18.53
N TYR A 128 7.29 0.70 18.32
CA TYR A 128 7.56 -0.32 19.32
C TYR A 128 8.50 0.15 20.43
N ALA A 129 9.47 1.02 20.11
CA ALA A 129 10.34 1.64 21.10
C ALA A 129 9.52 2.43 22.13
N VAL A 130 8.50 3.17 21.70
CA VAL A 130 7.67 3.98 22.61
C VAL A 130 6.72 3.13 23.47
N ASN A 131 6.27 1.98 22.94
CA ASN A 131 5.33 1.10 23.63
C ASN A 131 6.01 -0.01 24.46
N ASN A 132 7.35 0.01 24.58
CA ASN A 132 8.13 -1.03 25.24
C ASN A 132 7.85 -2.45 24.69
N SER A 133 7.69 -2.55 23.38
CA SER A 133 7.38 -3.81 22.68
C SER A 133 8.44 -4.16 21.64
N LEU A 134 9.70 -3.78 21.91
CA LEU A 134 10.83 -4.17 21.07
C LEU A 134 11.17 -5.63 21.37
N ASP A 135 10.98 -6.49 20.38
CA ASP A 135 11.45 -7.88 20.44
C ASP A 135 12.94 -7.96 20.08
N ASP A 136 13.71 -8.76 20.81
CA ASP A 136 15.14 -9.05 20.54
C ASP A 136 15.38 -9.75 19.19
N SER A 137 14.32 -10.28 18.57
CA SER A 137 14.38 -11.11 17.35
C SER A 137 14.44 -10.32 16.04
N ASN A 138 14.20 -9.02 16.06
CA ASN A 138 14.06 -8.20 14.85
C ASN A 138 15.29 -7.31 14.63
N ASP A 139 15.96 -7.49 13.48
CA ASP A 139 17.06 -6.64 12.98
C ASP A 139 16.58 -5.23 12.53
N TYR A 140 15.87 -4.53 13.42
CA TYR A 140 15.45 -3.15 13.22
C TYR A 140 16.65 -2.24 13.00
N PHE A 141 17.72 -2.43 13.76
CA PHE A 141 18.93 -1.60 13.70
C PHE A 141 19.67 -1.77 12.37
N GLN A 142 19.76 -2.99 11.83
CA GLN A 142 20.32 -3.19 10.49
C GLN A 142 19.47 -2.50 9.43
N SER A 143 18.14 -2.60 9.54
CA SER A 143 17.22 -1.90 8.63
C SER A 143 17.38 -0.38 8.70
N ILE A 144 17.60 0.17 9.90
CA ILE A 144 17.83 1.61 10.11
C ILE A 144 19.20 2.04 9.56
N MET A 145 20.24 1.23 9.72
CA MET A 145 21.56 1.48 9.11
C MET A 145 21.48 1.52 7.59
N ASP A 146 20.83 0.50 7.00
CA ASP A 146 20.62 0.41 5.56
C ASP A 146 19.75 1.57 5.02
N PHE A 147 18.88 2.11 5.86
CA PHE A 147 17.97 3.20 5.51
C PHE A 147 18.63 4.59 5.64
N CYS A 148 19.34 4.84 6.74
CA CYS A 148 19.88 6.16 7.10
C CYS A 148 21.36 6.34 6.73
N TYR A 149 22.06 5.34 6.19
CA TYR A 149 23.42 5.44 5.63
C TYR A 149 24.42 6.29 6.46
N GLY A 150 24.45 6.10 7.79
CA GLY A 150 25.37 6.83 8.67
C GLY A 150 24.89 8.20 9.15
N ASP A 151 23.70 8.64 8.74
CA ASP A 151 23.06 9.83 9.32
C ASP A 151 22.66 9.61 10.78
N ILE A 152 22.54 8.37 11.24
CA ILE A 152 22.12 8.05 12.61
C ILE A 152 23.23 7.28 13.32
N ASP A 153 23.52 7.71 14.54
CA ASP A 153 24.36 6.95 15.47
C ASP A 153 23.52 5.87 16.16
N VAL A 154 23.68 4.62 15.68
CA VAL A 154 22.87 3.47 16.11
C VAL A 154 23.09 3.11 17.57
N GLU A 155 24.31 3.27 18.07
CA GLU A 155 24.62 2.93 19.46
C GLU A 155 23.96 3.93 20.41
N LYS A 156 23.96 5.22 20.06
CA LYS A 156 23.17 6.22 20.78
C LYS A 156 21.67 5.98 20.64
N LEU A 157 21.18 5.63 19.45
CA LEU A 157 19.77 5.34 19.21
C LEU A 157 19.27 4.18 20.09
N LYS A 158 20.07 3.13 20.30
CA LYS A 158 19.74 2.02 21.21
C LYS A 158 19.52 2.51 22.64
N VAL A 159 20.44 3.34 23.14
CA VAL A 159 20.36 3.91 24.50
C VAL A 159 19.13 4.83 24.62
N GLU A 160 18.92 5.69 23.62
CA GLU A 160 17.75 6.57 23.55
C GLU A 160 16.43 5.77 23.54
N ALA A 161 16.35 4.68 22.76
CA ALA A 161 15.16 3.84 22.66
C ALA A 161 14.79 3.12 23.97
N LEU A 162 15.76 2.81 24.84
CA LEU A 162 15.48 2.25 26.16
C LEU A 162 14.85 3.28 27.12
N MET A 163 15.27 4.54 27.02
CA MET A 163 14.81 5.61 27.92
C MET A 163 13.56 6.33 27.40
N ILE A 164 13.21 6.16 26.13
CA ILE A 164 12.13 6.94 25.51
C ILE A 164 10.77 6.60 26.12
N VAL A 165 10.56 5.34 26.53
CA VAL A 165 9.30 4.91 27.17
C VAL A 165 8.99 5.75 28.39
N ASP A 166 9.98 5.95 29.27
CA ASP A 166 9.82 6.71 30.51
C ASP A 166 9.51 8.19 30.23
N PHE A 167 10.19 8.77 29.22
CA PHE A 167 9.91 10.12 28.76
C PHE A 167 8.46 10.25 28.28
N TYR A 168 8.00 9.38 27.39
CA TYR A 168 6.63 9.42 26.88
C TYR A 168 5.59 9.25 27.98
N GLN A 169 5.78 8.27 28.88
CA GLN A 169 4.89 8.07 30.02
C GLN A 169 4.84 9.30 30.94
N SER A 170 5.97 9.97 31.17
CA SER A 170 6.04 11.19 31.98
C SER A 170 5.25 12.35 31.35
N VAL A 171 5.36 12.56 30.04
CA VAL A 171 4.64 13.62 29.32
C VAL A 171 3.14 13.33 29.29
N ILE A 172 2.75 12.07 29.03
CA ILE A 172 1.35 11.65 29.05
C ILE A 172 0.71 11.89 30.42
N LYS A 173 1.41 11.53 31.51
CA LYS A 173 0.93 11.77 32.89
C LYS A 173 0.83 13.26 33.19
N THR A 174 1.85 14.05 32.84
CA THR A 174 1.89 15.50 33.07
C THR A 174 0.76 16.22 32.34
N ASN A 175 0.50 15.85 31.09
CA ASN A 175 -0.53 16.46 30.25
C ASN A 175 -1.92 15.81 30.41
N GLN A 176 -2.09 14.88 31.36
CA GLN A 176 -3.34 14.16 31.62
C GLN A 176 -3.97 13.52 30.37
N MET A 177 -3.14 13.00 29.47
CA MET A 177 -3.61 12.37 28.23
C MET A 177 -4.05 10.92 28.52
N ASN A 178 -5.26 10.54 28.09
CA ASN A 178 -5.77 9.17 28.21
C ASN A 178 -5.25 8.25 27.09
N ILE A 179 -3.92 8.19 26.91
CA ILE A 179 -3.28 7.38 25.87
C ILE A 179 -2.66 6.14 26.52
N LYS A 180 -3.19 4.95 26.18
CA LYS A 180 -2.64 3.66 26.65
C LYS A 180 -1.54 3.11 25.75
N GLN A 181 -1.67 3.32 24.45
CA GLN A 181 -0.73 2.84 23.43
C GLN A 181 -0.64 3.87 22.31
N ILE A 182 0.57 4.14 21.84
CA ILE A 182 0.83 5.05 20.75
C ILE A 182 0.86 4.26 19.44
N THR A 183 -0.12 4.48 18.58
CA THR A 183 -0.27 3.78 17.30
C THR A 183 0.06 4.64 16.09
N LYS A 184 0.23 5.96 16.28
CA LYS A 184 0.44 6.93 15.20
C LYS A 184 1.70 7.74 15.44
N ILE A 185 2.47 7.95 14.37
CA ILE A 185 3.65 8.84 14.37
C ILE A 185 3.24 10.31 14.60
N SER A 186 2.02 10.72 14.20
CA SER A 186 1.52 12.06 14.47
C SER A 186 1.48 12.37 15.98
N THR A 187 1.07 11.40 16.79
CA THR A 187 1.02 11.52 18.27
C THR A 187 2.43 11.65 18.86
N ILE A 188 3.42 10.92 18.30
CA ILE A 188 4.83 11.04 18.66
C ILE A 188 5.34 12.46 18.37
N CYS A 189 4.99 13.02 17.20
CA CYS A 189 5.37 14.37 16.82
C CYS A 189 4.73 15.44 17.72
N GLU A 190 3.45 15.28 18.08
CA GLU A 190 2.76 16.16 19.03
C GLU A 190 3.44 16.18 20.40
N ILE A 191 3.83 15.01 20.90
CA ILE A 191 4.54 14.87 22.18
C ILE A 191 5.90 15.56 22.13
N PHE A 192 6.72 15.30 21.10
CA PHE A 192 8.00 15.99 20.94
C PHE A 192 7.82 17.50 20.79
N ASN A 193 6.77 17.97 20.10
CA ASN A 193 6.50 19.40 19.97
C ASN A 193 6.04 20.07 21.26
N SER A 194 5.43 19.32 22.18
CA SER A 194 5.05 19.82 23.50
C SER A 194 6.21 19.97 24.48
N CYS A 195 7.35 19.30 24.22
CA CYS A 195 8.51 19.31 25.10
C CYS A 195 9.82 19.49 24.30
N GLU A 196 10.31 20.74 24.20
CA GLU A 196 11.54 21.03 23.46
C GLU A 196 12.77 20.33 24.02
N VAL A 197 12.86 20.19 25.34
CA VAL A 197 13.95 19.46 26.02
C VAL A 197 14.02 18.00 25.55
N GLY A 198 12.86 17.38 25.27
CA GLY A 198 12.82 16.03 24.72
C GLY A 198 13.54 15.92 23.37
N LYS A 199 13.44 16.94 22.51
CA LYS A 199 14.13 16.95 21.21
C LYS A 199 15.66 17.00 21.36
N GLU A 200 16.17 17.63 22.41
CA GLU A 200 17.60 17.68 22.71
C GLU A 200 18.11 16.46 23.47
N MET A 201 17.24 15.81 24.26
CA MET A 201 17.59 14.59 25.00
C MET A 201 17.62 13.36 24.10
N PHE A 202 16.71 13.28 23.12
CA PHE A 202 16.57 12.15 22.19
C PHE A 202 16.87 12.58 20.75
N LYS A 203 18.12 13.00 20.50
CA LYS A 203 18.52 13.62 19.23
C LYS A 203 18.48 12.64 18.07
N GLU A 204 18.99 11.43 18.27
CA GLU A 204 19.05 10.41 17.22
C GLU A 204 17.64 9.90 16.89
N TYR A 205 16.80 9.71 17.90
CA TYR A 205 15.41 9.32 17.73
C TYR A 205 14.59 10.40 17.03
N HIS A 206 14.76 11.68 17.40
CA HIS A 206 14.13 12.81 16.71
C HIS A 206 14.63 12.94 15.26
N LYS A 207 15.91 12.67 15.00
CA LYS A 207 16.48 12.64 13.65
C LYS A 207 15.87 11.51 12.82
N LEU A 208 15.68 10.33 13.40
CA LEU A 208 14.99 9.20 12.76
C LEU A 208 13.56 9.56 12.35
N ILE A 209 12.79 10.19 13.25
CA ILE A 209 11.42 10.64 12.94
C ILE A 209 11.44 11.63 11.77
N LYS A 210 12.35 12.61 11.79
CA LYS A 210 12.48 13.58 10.70
C LYS A 210 12.81 12.91 9.37
N LEU A 211 13.79 12.02 9.34
CA LEU A 211 14.19 11.29 8.13
C LEU A 211 13.01 10.46 7.59
N TYR A 212 12.30 9.76 8.47
CA TYR A 212 11.08 9.05 8.10
C TYR A 212 10.03 9.97 7.48
N LEU A 213 9.76 11.14 8.08
CA LEU A 213 8.76 12.10 7.59
C LEU A 213 9.17 12.83 6.30
N THR A 214 10.46 12.88 5.97
CA THR A 214 10.92 13.50 4.72
C THR A 214 10.65 12.64 3.49
N ILE A 215 10.37 11.35 3.68
CA ILE A 215 10.16 10.45 2.56
C ILE A 215 8.68 10.42 2.22
N PRO A 216 8.30 10.86 1.02
CA PRO A 216 6.93 10.75 0.61
C PRO A 216 6.60 9.26 0.47
N VAL A 217 5.57 8.81 1.20
CA VAL A 217 4.91 7.52 0.97
C VAL A 217 4.51 7.36 -0.51
N THR A 218 4.28 8.50 -1.15
CA THR A 218 4.11 8.72 -2.58
C THR A 218 5.41 9.18 -3.24
N THR A 219 6.49 8.38 -3.18
CA THR A 219 7.51 8.44 -4.24
C THR A 219 6.84 8.03 -5.55
N ALA A 220 6.13 9.00 -6.11
CA ALA A 220 5.10 8.84 -7.11
C ALA A 220 5.78 8.68 -8.45
N THR A 221 5.80 7.46 -8.95
CA THR A 221 5.40 7.29 -10.34
C THR A 221 3.99 6.71 -10.37
N ALA A 222 3.00 7.54 -10.01
CA ALA A 222 1.62 7.29 -10.43
C ALA A 222 1.56 7.02 -11.94
N GLU A 223 2.47 7.66 -12.69
CA GLU A 223 2.71 7.45 -14.11
C GLU A 223 3.16 6.02 -14.47
N ARG A 224 3.98 5.30 -13.68
CA ARG A 224 4.34 3.90 -14.02
C ARG A 224 3.23 2.92 -13.71
N THR A 225 2.46 3.14 -12.64
CA THR A 225 1.40 2.20 -12.27
C THR A 225 0.23 2.20 -13.27
N ILE A 226 -0.04 3.36 -13.88
CA ILE A 226 -1.13 3.55 -14.83
C ILE A 226 -0.64 3.43 -16.28
N SER A 227 0.60 3.83 -16.61
CA SER A 227 1.11 3.71 -17.99
C SER A 227 1.25 2.26 -18.47
N THR A 228 1.47 1.31 -17.57
CA THR A 228 1.51 -0.13 -17.93
C THR A 228 0.13 -0.74 -18.15
N LEU A 229 -0.94 -0.14 -17.65
CA LEU A 229 -2.33 -0.53 -17.97
C LEU A 229 -2.76 -0.04 -19.36
N ASN A 230 -2.04 0.94 -19.93
CA ASN A 230 -2.29 1.49 -21.26
C ASN A 230 -1.47 0.80 -22.38
N ARG A 231 -0.73 -0.28 -22.09
CA ARG A 231 0.04 -1.07 -23.07
C ARG A 231 -0.46 -2.51 -23.14
#